data_AF-A0AAN6QNG9-F1
#
_entry.id   AF-A0AAN6QNG9-F1
#
_cell.length_a   1.000
_cell.length_b   1.000
_cell.length_c   1.000
_cell.angle_alpha   90.00
_cell.angle_beta   90.00
_cell.angle_gamma   90.00
#
_symmetry.space_group_name_H-M   'P 1'
#
loop_
_entity.id
_entity.type
_entity.pdbx_description
1 polymer ?
#
loop_
_entity_poly.entity_id
_entity_poly.type
_entity_poly.pdbx_seq_one_letter_code
_entity_poly.pdbx_strand_id
1 'polypeptide(L)'
;MLPPMDHQLKQTMEMVFACKKCKKCFRKDMNEFDESDEFCPNCDNHFVLEAREPKMKLEVEGEDARVDSRMLRDERVKQKEALMSLWEDEGEATRLG
;
A
#
# COMPACT_ATOMS: atom_id res chain seq x y z
N MET A 1 -8.73 43.44 15.82
CA MET A 1 -7.94 42.33 15.26
C MET A 1 -6.53 42.52 15.79
N LEU A 2 -6.02 41.61 16.62
CA LEU A 2 -4.68 41.72 17.20
C LEU A 2 -3.63 41.41 16.13
N PRO A 3 -2.51 42.17 16.05
CA PRO A 3 -1.44 41.90 15.10
C PRO A 3 -0.75 40.55 15.42
N PRO A 4 -0.25 39.83 14.42
CA PRO A 4 0.52 38.61 14.65
C PRO A 4 1.80 38.97 15.42
N MET A 5 2.12 38.19 16.45
CA MET A 5 3.35 38.39 17.22
C MET A 5 4.52 37.75 16.47
N ASP A 6 5.40 38.58 15.92
CA ASP A 6 6.57 38.19 15.10
C ASP A 6 7.74 37.61 15.92
N HIS A 7 7.46 36.90 17.02
CA HIS A 7 8.50 36.20 17.77
C HIS A 7 8.87 34.88 17.09
N GLN A 8 10.17 34.60 17.00
CA GLN A 8 10.66 33.33 16.47
C GLN A 8 10.40 32.21 17.48
N LEU A 9 9.72 31.14 17.03
CA LEU A 9 9.52 29.94 17.82
C LEU A 9 10.87 29.25 18.03
N LYS A 10 11.24 29.02 19.29
CA LYS A 10 12.45 28.26 19.63
C LYS A 10 12.23 26.79 19.29
N GLN A 11 13.28 26.14 18.77
CA GLN A 11 13.27 24.70 18.57
C GLN A 11 13.20 24.00 19.92
N THR A 12 12.23 23.11 20.08
CA THR A 12 12.07 22.22 21.23
C THR A 12 12.07 20.78 20.73
N MET A 13 12.76 19.88 21.43
CA MET A 13 12.79 18.45 21.10
C MET A 13 11.59 17.68 21.72
N GLU A 14 10.58 18.40 22.21
CA GLU A 14 9.34 17.81 22.70
C GLU A 14 8.39 17.49 21.53
N MET A 15 7.92 16.25 21.45
CA MET A 15 6.89 15.83 20.51
C MET A 15 5.56 15.56 21.22
N VAL A 16 4.46 15.98 20.60
CA VAL A 16 3.10 15.76 21.11
C VAL A 16 2.45 14.64 20.31
N PHE A 17 2.12 13.55 20.99
CA PHE A 17 1.48 12.38 20.40
C PHE A 17 0.04 12.22 20.88
N ALA A 18 -0.80 11.61 20.03
CA ALA A 18 -2.16 11.22 20.38
C ALA A 18 -2.28 9.69 20.33
N CYS A 19 -2.61 9.07 21.45
CA CYS A 19 -2.71 7.61 21.51
C CYS A 19 -3.98 7.08 20.85
N LYS A 20 -3.86 6.07 19.98
CA LYS A 20 -4.99 5.45 19.27
C LYS A 20 -5.98 4.72 20.20
N LYS A 21 -5.50 4.06 21.25
CA LYS A 21 -6.36 3.35 22.22
C LYS A 21 -7.16 4.30 23.13
N CYS A 22 -6.48 5.19 23.86
CA CYS A 22 -7.12 6.05 24.85
C CYS A 22 -7.51 7.46 24.37
N LYS A 23 -7.09 7.86 23.15
CA LYS A 23 -7.33 9.19 22.56
C LYS A 23 -6.79 10.37 23.37
N LYS A 24 -5.98 10.11 24.40
CA LYS A 24 -5.33 11.15 25.20
C LYS A 24 -4.06 11.62 24.50
N CYS A 25 -3.87 12.93 24.48
CA CYS A 25 -2.63 13.54 24.03
C CYS A 25 -1.59 13.48 25.16
N PHE A 26 -0.35 13.17 24.82
CA PHE A 26 0.78 13.18 25.75
C PHE A 26 1.99 13.81 25.07
N ARG A 27 2.94 14.29 25.89
CA ARG A 27 4.17 14.91 25.42
C ARG A 27 5.33 14.01 25.78
N LYS A 28 6.29 13.87 24.86
CA LYS A 28 7.53 13.14 25.11
C LYS A 28 8.72 13.97 24.67
N ASP A 29 9.76 14.00 25.51
CA ASP A 29 11.05 14.57 25.13
C ASP A 29 11.79 13.55 24.26
N MET A 30 12.31 13.98 23.11
CA MET A 30 13.05 13.14 22.18
C MET A 30 14.56 13.16 22.39
N ASN A 31 15.07 13.92 23.37
CA ASN A 31 16.49 13.92 23.70
C ASN A 31 16.94 12.59 24.34
N GLU A 32 16.08 11.96 25.13
CA GLU A 32 16.29 10.66 25.77
C GLU A 32 15.13 9.75 25.38
N PHE A 33 15.39 8.78 24.49
CA PHE A 33 14.40 7.82 24.03
C PHE A 33 14.83 6.42 24.47
N ASP A 34 14.12 5.87 25.46
CA ASP A 34 14.37 4.55 26.03
C ASP A 34 13.24 3.55 25.68
N GLU A 35 13.44 2.26 25.89
CA GLU A 35 12.44 1.20 25.59
C GLU A 35 11.12 1.40 26.37
N SER A 36 11.20 2.00 27.56
CA SER A 36 10.03 2.39 28.36
C SER A 36 9.16 3.45 27.68
N ASP A 37 9.74 4.18 26.73
CA ASP A 37 9.12 5.32 26.07
C ASP A 37 8.30 4.91 24.86
N GLU A 38 8.37 3.65 24.44
CA GLU A 38 7.61 3.11 23.32
C GLU A 38 6.11 2.94 23.65
N PHE A 39 5.73 3.14 24.92
CA PHE A 39 4.39 2.96 25.43
C PHE A 39 3.72 4.28 25.81
N CYS A 40 2.41 4.35 25.57
CA CYS A 40 1.61 5.46 26.03
C CYS A 40 1.47 5.42 27.57
N PRO A 41 1.81 6.50 28.32
CA PRO A 41 1.78 6.52 29.79
C PRO A 41 0.37 6.36 30.38
N ASN A 42 -0.68 6.50 29.56
CA ASN A 42 -2.07 6.46 30.01
C ASN A 42 -2.73 5.09 29.89
N CYS A 43 -2.26 4.22 28.99
CA CYS A 43 -2.95 2.96 28.67
C CYS A 43 -2.03 1.85 28.15
N ASP A 44 -0.72 2.07 28.25
CA ASP A 44 0.30 1.10 27.88
C ASP A 44 0.22 0.64 26.41
N ASN A 45 -0.23 1.56 25.53
CA ASN A 45 -0.24 1.29 24.12
C ASN A 45 1.16 1.46 23.53
N HIS A 46 1.76 0.37 23.07
CA HIS A 46 2.95 0.43 22.22
C HIS A 46 2.63 1.21 20.92
N PHE A 47 3.34 2.32 20.70
CA PHE A 47 3.09 3.22 19.58
C PHE A 47 4.19 3.21 18.51
N VAL A 48 5.31 2.55 18.79
CA VAL A 48 6.39 2.32 17.82
C VAL A 48 5.97 1.17 16.92
N LEU A 49 5.88 1.41 15.62
CA LEU A 49 5.51 0.38 14.64
C LEU A 49 6.74 0.01 13.81
N GLU A 50 6.92 -1.28 13.55
CA GLU A 50 7.98 -1.76 12.67
C GLU A 50 7.81 -1.19 11.26
N ALA A 51 8.94 -0.82 10.65
CA ALA A 51 8.96 -0.34 9.28
C ALA A 51 8.49 -1.44 8.32
N ARG A 52 7.38 -1.21 7.62
CA ARG A 52 6.88 -2.15 6.61
C ARG A 52 7.55 -1.87 5.27
N GLU A 53 8.31 -2.85 4.76
CA GLU A 53 8.85 -2.79 3.40
C GLU A 53 7.72 -2.88 2.36
N PRO A 54 7.77 -2.07 1.28
CA PRO A 54 6.81 -2.17 0.19
C PRO A 54 7.01 -3.51 -0.52
N LYS A 55 6.12 -4.48 -0.26
CA LYS A 55 6.09 -5.74 -0.99
C LYS A 55 5.67 -5.44 -2.43
N MET A 56 6.50 -5.86 -3.39
CA MET A 56 6.23 -5.72 -4.82
C MET A 56 4.94 -6.50 -5.15
N LYS A 57 3.82 -5.80 -5.30
CA LYS A 57 2.55 -6.38 -5.72
C LYS A 57 2.43 -6.19 -7.23
N LEU A 58 2.34 -7.29 -7.97
CA LEU A 58 1.97 -7.25 -9.38
C LEU A 58 0.45 -7.11 -9.45
N GLU A 59 -0.03 -5.86 -9.56
CA GLU A 59 -1.43 -5.58 -9.81
C GLU A 59 -1.67 -5.67 -11.33
N VAL A 60 -2.53 -6.60 -11.74
CA VAL A 60 -2.95 -6.71 -13.14
C VAL A 60 -4.19 -5.85 -13.30
N GLU A 61 -4.03 -4.66 -13.88
CA GLU A 61 -5.16 -3.80 -14.23
C GLU A 61 -5.94 -4.44 -15.39
N GLY A 62 -7.00 -5.17 -15.06
CA GLY A 62 -8.00 -5.58 -16.04
C GLY A 62 -8.95 -4.42 -16.29
N GLU A 63 -8.92 -3.86 -17.50
CA GLU A 63 -9.96 -2.93 -17.97
C GLU A 63 -11.33 -3.63 -17.98
N ASP A 64 -12.43 -2.86 -18.09
CA ASP A 64 -13.80 -3.39 -18.05
C ASP A 64 -13.95 -4.64 -18.95
N ALA A 65 -14.41 -5.74 -18.35
CA ALA A 65 -14.68 -7.04 -18.95
C ALA A 65 -15.51 -6.98 -20.25
N ARG A 66 -16.26 -5.89 -20.47
CA ARG A 66 -17.05 -5.66 -21.69
C ARG A 66 -16.23 -5.07 -22.85
N VAL A 67 -15.11 -4.42 -22.56
CA VAL A 67 -14.23 -3.77 -23.55
C VAL A 67 -13.09 -4.71 -23.94
N ASP A 68 -12.46 -5.38 -22.96
CA ASP A 68 -11.44 -6.40 -23.22
C ASP A 68 -11.79 -7.73 -22.54
N SER A 69 -12.28 -8.68 -23.35
CA SER A 69 -12.64 -10.02 -22.88
C SER A 69 -11.46 -11.00 -22.84
N ARG A 70 -10.23 -10.57 -23.13
CA ARG A 70 -9.04 -11.46 -23.16
C ARG A 70 -8.70 -12.07 -21.81
N MET A 71 -9.11 -11.41 -20.72
CA MET A 71 -8.91 -11.89 -19.34
C MET A 71 -10.03 -12.85 -18.86
N LEU A 72 -11.07 -13.05 -19.68
CA LEU A 72 -12.20 -13.95 -19.36
C LEU A 72 -12.01 -15.28 -20.11
N ARG A 73 -12.12 -16.39 -19.38
CA ARG A 73 -12.07 -17.73 -19.96
C ARG A 73 -13.45 -18.12 -20.48
N ASP A 74 -13.60 -18.31 -21.80
CA ASP A 74 -14.81 -18.91 -22.39
C ASP A 74 -14.66 -20.43 -22.43
N GLU A 75 -15.56 -21.15 -21.75
CA GLU A 75 -15.56 -22.62 -21.68
C GLU A 75 -16.09 -23.29 -22.96
N ARG A 76 -16.73 -22.55 -23.87
CA ARG A 76 -17.27 -23.09 -25.13
C ARG A 76 -16.20 -23.27 -26.21
N VAL A 77 -15.10 -22.54 -26.09
CA VAL A 77 -13.98 -22.64 -27.02
C VAL A 77 -13.10 -23.80 -26.60
N LYS A 78 -12.95 -24.79 -27.49
CA LYS A 78 -12.04 -25.92 -27.27
C LYS A 78 -10.63 -25.36 -27.10
N GLN A 79 -10.07 -25.47 -25.90
CA GLN A 79 -8.69 -25.04 -25.66
C GLN A 79 -7.80 -25.83 -26.60
N LYS A 80 -7.03 -25.14 -27.44
CA LYS A 80 -5.95 -25.77 -28.18
C LYS A 80 -4.95 -26.24 -27.14
N GLU A 81 -5.05 -27.50 -26.75
CA GLU A 81 -4.01 -28.15 -25.97
C GLU A 81 -2.68 -27.89 -26.69
N ALA A 82 -1.63 -27.58 -25.93
CA ALA A 82 -0.31 -27.22 -26.44
C ALA A 82 0.42 -28.39 -27.14
N LEU A 83 -0.32 -29.28 -27.77
CA LEU A 83 0.11 -30.26 -28.75
C LEU A 83 -0.24 -29.70 -30.13
N MET A 84 0.37 -28.57 -30.51
CA MET A 84 0.51 -28.27 -31.93
C MET A 84 1.37 -29.37 -32.52
N SER A 85 0.72 -30.37 -33.11
CA SER A 85 1.41 -31.31 -33.97
C SER A 85 1.98 -30.52 -35.16
N LEU A 86 3.16 -30.91 -35.65
CA LEU A 86 3.87 -30.27 -36.76
C LEU A 86 3.08 -30.25 -38.10
N TRP A 87 1.82 -30.70 -38.10
CA TRP A 87 1.01 -31.06 -39.26
C TRP A 87 -0.36 -30.35 -39.30
N GLU A 88 -0.55 -29.28 -38.52
CA GLU A 88 -1.79 -28.49 -38.56
C GLU A 88 -1.50 -27.09 -39.11
N ASP A 89 -1.67 -26.91 -40.42
CA ASP A 89 -1.46 -25.66 -41.19
C ASP A 89 -2.51 -24.56 -40.90
N GLU A 90 -3.15 -24.57 -39.73
CA GLU A 90 -4.12 -23.52 -39.35
C GLU A 90 -3.46 -22.15 -39.15
N GLY A 91 -2.13 -22.10 -38.99
CA GLY A 91 -1.38 -20.84 -38.85
C GLY A 91 -1.27 -20.02 -40.14
N GLU A 92 -1.46 -20.64 -41.31
CA GLU A 92 -1.30 -19.96 -42.61
C GLU A 92 -2.57 -19.19 -43.01
N ALA A 93 -3.75 -19.73 -42.72
CA ALA A 93 -5.04 -19.07 -42.97
C ALA A 93 -5.24 -17.78 -42.16
N THR A 94 -4.67 -17.68 -40.95
CA THR A 94 -4.74 -16.47 -40.12
C THR A 94 -3.82 -15.33 -40.55
N ARG A 95 -2.88 -15.55 -41.49
CA ARG A 95 -1.98 -14.48 -42.00
C ARG A 95 -2.53 -13.73 -43.21
N LEU A 96 -3.60 -14.22 -43.83
CA LEU A 96 -4.18 -13.68 -45.07
C LEU A 96 -5.49 -12.91 -44.87
N GLY A 97 -5.82 -12.55 -43.63
CA GLY A 97 -6.95 -11.68 -43.27
C GLY A 97 -6.49 -10.44 -42.56
#